data_AF-A0A5A5TDB7-F1
#
_entry.id   AF-A0A5A5TDB7-F1
#
_cell.length_a   1.000
_cell.length_b   1.000
_cell.length_c   1.000
_cell.angle_alpha   90.00
_cell.angle_beta   90.00
_cell.angle_gamma   90.00
#
_symmetry.space_group_name_H-M   'P 1'
#
loop_
_entity.id
_entity.type
_entity.pdbx_description
1 polymer ?
#
loop_
_entity_poly.entity_id
_entity_poly.type
_entity_poly.pdbx_seq_one_letter_code
_entity_poly.pdbx_strand_id
1 'polypeptide(L)'
;MAEDEELAALRADEARCVRRLAACRRFAVNAGGAAGYYATLGQNEEVLLRSFEEILAAHASPDGRYDHLLAERYHKAGLTPADVRVLQERLLFLQQADEDEYTDEDQ
;
A
#
# COMPACT_ATOMS: atom_id res chain seq x y z
N MET A 1 19.19 10.28 -4.70
CA MET A 1 20.10 9.31 -4.05
C MET A 1 19.54 8.81 -2.71
N ALA A 2 18.97 9.65 -1.85
CA ALA A 2 18.38 9.19 -0.57
C ALA A 2 17.13 8.29 -0.73
N GLU A 3 16.28 8.57 -1.71
CA GLU A 3 15.03 7.82 -1.92
C GLU A 3 15.28 6.39 -2.42
N ASP A 4 16.23 6.20 -3.33
CA ASP A 4 16.64 4.87 -3.79
C ASP A 4 17.27 4.02 -2.68
N GLU A 5 18.01 4.64 -1.76
CA GLU A 5 18.59 3.97 -0.60
C GLU A 5 17.51 3.53 0.39
N GLU A 6 16.47 4.34 0.61
CA GLU A 6 15.35 4.00 1.48
C GLU A 6 14.49 2.87 0.91
N LEU A 7 14.20 2.90 -0.39
CA LEU A 7 13.51 1.82 -1.09
C LEU A 7 14.37 0.54 -1.11
N ALA A 8 15.69 0.66 -1.27
CA ALA A 8 16.61 -0.47 -1.18
C ALA A 8 16.67 -1.06 0.24
N ALA A 9 16.62 -0.23 1.28
CA ALA A 9 16.56 -0.67 2.66
C ALA A 9 15.27 -1.43 2.96
N LEU A 10 14.14 -1.00 2.41
CA LEU A 10 12.85 -1.70 2.54
C LEU A 10 12.84 -3.04 1.77
N ARG A 11 13.59 -3.13 0.65
CA ARG A 11 13.88 -4.40 -0.02
C ARG A 11 14.83 -5.27 0.78
N ALA A 12 15.82 -4.73 1.48
CA ALA A 12 16.79 -5.51 2.23
C ALA A 12 16.21 -6.07 3.55
N ASP A 13 15.31 -5.33 4.20
CA ASP A 13 14.69 -5.73 5.47
C ASP A 13 13.34 -6.43 5.27
N GLU A 14 13.40 -7.75 5.06
CA GLU A 14 12.21 -8.59 4.93
C GLU A 14 11.28 -8.47 6.14
N ALA A 15 11.81 -8.49 7.36
CA ALA A 15 11.01 -8.50 8.58
C ALA A 15 10.23 -7.19 8.77
N ARG A 16 10.81 -6.05 8.42
CA ARG A 16 10.12 -4.76 8.38
C ARG A 16 9.03 -4.74 7.31
N CYS A 17 9.32 -5.22 6.11
CA CYS A 17 8.34 -5.27 5.02
C CYS A 17 7.14 -6.16 5.37
N VAL A 18 7.39 -7.39 5.82
CA VAL A 18 6.34 -8.35 6.21
C VAL A 18 5.49 -7.80 7.37
N ARG A 19 6.09 -7.14 8.37
CA ARG A 19 5.32 -6.52 9.47
C ARG A 19 4.38 -5.41 8.99
N ARG A 20 4.85 -4.55 8.09
CA ARG A 20 4.02 -3.47 7.50
C ARG A 20 2.88 -4.07 6.68
N LEU A 21 3.16 -5.07 5.85
CA LEU A 21 2.14 -5.79 5.06
C LEU A 21 1.11 -6.50 5.95
N ALA A 22 1.55 -7.12 7.05
CA ALA A 22 0.65 -7.76 8.01
C ALA A 22 -0.27 -6.76 8.72
N ALA A 23 0.18 -5.52 8.94
CA ALA A 23 -0.67 -4.44 9.44
C ALA A 23 -1.70 -4.01 8.37
N CYS A 24 -1.27 -3.85 7.11
CA CYS A 24 -2.16 -3.54 5.99
C CYS A 24 -3.25 -4.60 5.81
N ARG A 25 -2.92 -5.88 5.98
CA ARG A 25 -3.89 -6.99 5.93
C ARG A 25 -5.03 -6.80 6.93
N ARG A 26 -4.75 -6.37 8.16
CA ARG A 26 -5.79 -6.16 9.19
C ARG A 26 -6.78 -5.09 8.75
N PHE A 27 -6.29 -4.03 8.09
CA PHE A 27 -7.14 -3.03 7.48
C PHE A 27 -7.96 -3.62 6.32
N ALA A 28 -7.34 -4.35 5.39
CA ALA A 28 -8.03 -4.95 4.24
C ALA A 28 -9.20 -5.86 4.66
N VAL A 29 -9.01 -6.68 5.70
CA VAL A 29 -10.06 -7.56 6.26
C VAL A 29 -11.23 -6.75 6.83
N ASN A 30 -10.96 -5.62 7.48
CA ASN A 30 -11.99 -4.76 8.05
C ASN A 30 -12.71 -3.92 6.97
N ALA A 31 -11.96 -3.43 5.98
CA ALA A 31 -12.46 -2.60 4.88
C ALA A 31 -13.23 -3.40 3.83
N GLY A 32 -12.96 -4.70 3.68
CA GLY A 32 -13.64 -5.60 2.74
C GLY A 32 -15.12 -5.88 3.08
N GLY A 33 -15.60 -5.42 4.24
CA GLY A 33 -17.03 -5.41 4.57
C GLY A 33 -17.77 -4.25 3.89
N ALA A 34 -19.01 -4.48 3.46
CA ALA A 34 -19.82 -3.49 2.73
C ALA A 34 -19.97 -2.12 3.43
N ALA A 35 -19.87 -2.08 4.77
CA ALA A 35 -19.91 -0.83 5.53
C ALA A 35 -18.55 -0.10 5.60
N GLY A 36 -17.43 -0.82 5.50
CA GLY A 36 -16.07 -0.24 5.55
C GLY A 36 -15.59 0.26 4.19
N TYR A 37 -16.06 -0.36 3.10
CA TYR A 37 -15.58 -0.06 1.75
C TYR A 37 -15.94 1.35 1.25
N TYR A 38 -17.06 1.93 1.71
CA TYR A 38 -17.52 3.27 1.34
C TYR A 38 -17.31 4.31 2.45
N ALA A 39 -16.70 3.94 3.57
CA ALA A 39 -16.39 4.88 4.64
C ALA A 39 -15.21 5.79 4.24
N THR A 40 -15.25 7.04 4.69
CA THR A 40 -14.09 7.94 4.68
C THR A 40 -12.93 7.29 5.42
N LEU A 41 -11.71 7.43 4.90
CA LEU A 41 -10.53 6.89 5.55
C LEU A 41 -10.27 7.64 6.87
N GLY A 42 -9.94 6.90 7.92
CA GLY A 42 -9.33 7.49 9.12
C GLY A 42 -7.82 7.70 8.94
N GLN A 43 -7.22 8.61 9.71
CA GLN A 43 -5.78 8.89 9.66
C GLN A 43 -4.90 7.63 9.79
N ASN A 44 -5.29 6.67 10.62
CA ASN A 44 -4.54 5.41 10.77
C ASN A 44 -4.60 4.54 9.51
N GLU A 45 -5.70 4.61 8.76
CA GLU A 45 -5.90 3.83 7.53
C GLU A 45 -5.11 4.44 6.37
N GLU A 46 -5.09 5.77 6.27
CA GLU A 46 -4.23 6.50 5.33
C GLU A 46 -2.76 6.15 5.54
N VAL A 47 -2.26 6.17 6.77
CA VAL A 47 -0.87 5.79 7.09
C VAL A 47 -0.55 4.36 6.64
N LEU A 48 -1.50 3.43 6.77
CA LEU A 48 -1.33 2.05 6.30
C LEU A 48 -1.32 1.97 4.78
N LEU A 49 -2.19 2.71 4.09
CA LEU A 49 -2.21 2.78 2.63
C LEU A 49 -0.96 3.42 2.06
N ARG A 50 -0.44 4.50 2.67
CA ARG A 50 0.87 5.09 2.32
C ARG A 50 2.01 4.11 2.56
N SER A 51 1.99 3.38 3.66
CA SER A 51 2.99 2.33 3.92
C SER A 51 2.92 1.21 2.86
N PHE A 52 1.73 0.90 2.34
CA PHE A 52 1.55 -0.05 1.26
C PHE A 52 2.07 0.51 -0.07
N GLU A 53 1.80 1.77 -0.38
CA GLU A 53 2.33 2.51 -1.53
C GLU A 53 3.86 2.54 -1.55
N GLU A 54 4.51 2.85 -0.41
CA GLU A 54 5.97 2.79 -0.26
C GLU A 54 6.53 1.41 -0.60
N ILE A 55 5.83 0.34 -0.20
CA ILE A 55 6.24 -1.03 -0.49
C ILE A 55 6.08 -1.34 -1.97
N LEU A 56 4.99 -0.91 -2.61
CA LEU A 56 4.80 -1.05 -4.05
C LEU A 56 5.91 -0.31 -4.81
N ALA A 57 6.19 0.94 -4.46
CA ALA A 57 7.27 1.73 -5.05
C ALA A 57 8.63 1.05 -4.86
N ALA A 58 8.88 0.49 -3.68
CA ALA A 58 10.12 -0.24 -3.42
C ALA A 58 10.27 -1.53 -4.24
N HIS A 59 9.19 -2.09 -4.79
CA HIS A 59 9.25 -3.32 -5.61
C HIS A 59 8.90 -3.06 -7.07
N ALA A 60 8.52 -1.83 -7.42
CA ALA A 60 8.31 -1.41 -8.78
C ALA A 60 9.65 -1.51 -9.54
N SER A 61 9.65 -2.29 -10.61
CA SER A 61 10.77 -2.32 -11.54
C SER A 61 10.26 -2.48 -12.96
N PRO A 62 10.78 -1.73 -13.94
CA PRO A 62 10.34 -1.83 -15.34
C PRO A 62 10.50 -3.23 -15.94
N ASP A 63 11.42 -4.03 -15.39
CA ASP A 63 11.74 -5.40 -15.82
C ASP A 63 11.06 -6.48 -14.95
N GLY A 64 10.26 -6.09 -13.94
CA GLY A 64 9.58 -7.02 -13.03
C GLY A 64 10.52 -7.81 -12.10
N ARG A 65 11.80 -7.42 -11.98
CA ARG A 65 12.82 -8.19 -11.22
C ARG A 65 12.47 -8.46 -9.75
N TYR A 66 11.56 -7.69 -9.16
CA TYR A 66 11.17 -7.82 -7.76
C TYR A 66 9.77 -8.40 -7.57
N ASP A 67 9.07 -8.78 -8.64
CA ASP A 67 7.68 -9.27 -8.56
C ASP A 67 7.57 -10.54 -7.73
N HIS A 68 8.51 -11.48 -7.93
CA HIS A 68 8.59 -12.71 -7.15
C HIS A 68 8.85 -12.40 -5.66
N LEU A 69 9.73 -11.44 -5.37
CA LEU A 69 10.06 -11.04 -4.01
C LEU A 69 8.85 -10.39 -3.32
N LEU A 70 8.11 -9.55 -4.04
CA LEU A 70 6.88 -8.93 -3.53
C LEU A 70 5.79 -9.97 -3.27
N ALA A 71 5.60 -10.92 -4.18
CA ALA A 71 4.64 -12.02 -4.01
C ALA A 71 4.98 -12.90 -2.80
N GLU A 72 6.26 -13.21 -2.57
CA GLU A 72 6.71 -13.94 -1.39
C GLU A 72 6.39 -13.18 -0.09
N ARG A 73 6.58 -11.85 -0.10
CA ARG A 73 6.27 -10.99 1.05
C ARG A 73 4.78 -10.92 1.33
N TYR A 74 3.93 -10.85 0.30
CA TYR A 74 2.48 -10.97 0.47
C TYR A 74 2.11 -12.28 1.13
N HIS A 75 2.68 -13.40 0.66
CA HIS A 75 2.43 -14.70 1.24
C HIS A 75 2.86 -14.77 2.71
N LYS A 76 4.08 -14.32 3.05
CA LYS A 76 4.59 -14.29 4.43
C LYS A 76 3.77 -13.39 5.36
N ALA A 77 3.21 -12.30 4.84
CA ALA A 77 2.32 -11.42 5.57
C ALA A 77 0.89 -11.97 5.71
N GLY A 78 0.58 -13.08 5.03
CA GLY A 78 -0.75 -13.70 4.99
C GLY A 78 -1.76 -12.93 4.15
N LEU A 79 -1.31 -12.03 3.26
CA LEU A 79 -2.18 -11.31 2.32
C LEU A 79 -2.68 -12.28 1.26
N THR A 80 -4.00 -12.34 1.10
CA THR A 80 -4.64 -13.03 -0.01
C THR A 80 -4.75 -12.11 -1.23
N PRO A 81 -4.97 -12.64 -2.44
CA PRO A 81 -5.24 -11.80 -3.61
C PRO A 81 -6.43 -10.85 -3.42
N ALA A 82 -7.44 -11.26 -2.64
CA ALA A 82 -8.58 -10.40 -2.32
C ALA A 82 -8.18 -9.22 -1.41
N ASP A 83 -7.36 -9.48 -0.39
CA ASP A 83 -6.85 -8.41 0.49
C ASP A 83 -6.01 -7.40 -0.30
N VAL A 84 -5.13 -7.89 -1.18
CA VAL A 84 -4.30 -7.04 -2.04
C VAL A 84 -5.18 -6.17 -2.94
N ARG A 85 -6.23 -6.73 -3.54
CA ARG A 85 -7.16 -5.97 -4.37
C ARG A 85 -7.86 -4.86 -3.58
N VAL A 86 -8.34 -5.15 -2.37
CA VAL A 86 -8.95 -4.13 -1.50
C VAL A 86 -7.95 -3.02 -1.16
N LEU A 87 -6.70 -3.35 -0.85
CA LEU A 87 -5.66 -2.35 -0.59
C LEU A 87 -5.38 -1.47 -1.81
N GLN A 88 -5.34 -2.06 -3.01
CA GLN A 88 -5.14 -1.32 -4.26
C GLN A 88 -6.32 -0.39 -4.57
N GLU A 89 -7.56 -0.88 -4.43
CA GLU A 89 -8.78 -0.09 -4.63
C GLU A 89 -8.84 1.10 -3.66
N ARG A 90 -8.50 0.87 -2.38
CA ARG A 90 -8.50 1.92 -1.35
C ARG A 90 -7.33 2.90 -1.50
N LEU A 91 -6.17 2.45 -1.96
CA LEU A 91 -5.05 3.33 -2.28
C LEU A 91 -5.40 4.27 -3.45
N LEU A 92 -6.04 3.74 -4.50
CA LEU A 92 -6.50 4.56 -5.63
C LEU A 92 -7.50 5.62 -5.17
N PHE A 93 -8.45 5.25 -4.30
CA PHE A 93 -9.39 6.21 -3.72
C PHE A 93 -8.69 7.32 -2.93
N LEU A 94 -7.67 6.99 -2.15
CA LEU A 94 -6.87 7.98 -1.40
C LEU A 94 -6.16 8.95 -2.36
N GLN A 95 -5.49 8.42 -3.39
CA GLN A 95 -4.77 9.22 -4.38
C GLN A 95 -5.70 10.17 -5.16
N GLN A 96 -6.90 9.71 -5.52
CA GLN A 96 -7.91 10.56 -6.17
C GLN A 96 -8.41 11.67 -5.24
N ALA A 97 -8.64 11.37 -3.96
CA ALA A 97 -9.06 12.37 -2.99
C ALA A 97 -7.99 13.45 -2.77
N ASP A 98 -6.70 13.10 -2.78
CA ASP A 98 -5.60 14.07 -2.69
C ASP A 98 -5.49 14.94 -3.96
N GLU A 99 -5.73 14.35 -5.14
CA GLU A 99 -5.67 15.08 -6.42
C GLU A 99 -6.81 16.12 -6.53
N ASP A 100 -8.01 15.77 -6.07
CA ASP A 100 -9.18 16.67 -6.07
C ASP A 100 -9.02 17.86 -5.09
N GLU A 101 -8.21 17.72 -4.04
CA GLU A 101 -7.93 18.79 -3.06
C GLU A 101 -7.01 19.90 -3.63
N TYR A 102 -6.32 19.65 -4.75
CA TYR A 102 -5.38 20.60 -5.38
C TYR A 102 -5.94 21.33 -6.63
N THR A 103 -7.20 21.08 -7.01
CA THR A 103 -7.81 21.65 -8.24
C THR A 103 -8.60 22.96 -8.08
N ASP A 104 -8.55 23.65 -6.94
CA ASP A 104 -9.39 24.83 -6.66
C ASP A 104 -8.65 26.19 -6.48
N GLU A 105 -7.47 26.40 -7.06
CA GLU A 105 -6.75 27.70 -6.95
C GLU A 105 -6.36 28.41 -8.26
N ASP A 106 -7.01 28.14 -9.39
CA ASP A 106 -6.86 29.02 -10.59
C ASP A 106 -8.20 29.25 -11.30
N GLN A 107 -8.99 30.20 -10.77
CA GLN A 107 -10.04 30.95 -11.51
C GLN A 107 -9.92 32.45 -11.27
#